data_AF-A0A1V2NG38-F1
#
_entry.id   AF-A0A1V2NG38-F1
#
_cell.length_a   1.000
_cell.length_b   1.000
_cell.length_c   1.000
_cell.angle_alpha   90.00
_cell.angle_beta   90.00
_cell.angle_gamma   90.00
#
_symmetry.space_group_name_H-M   'P 1'
#
loop_
_entity.id
_entity.type
_entity.pdbx_description
1 polymer ?
#
loop_
_entity_poly.entity_id
_entity_poly.type
_entity_poly.pdbx_seq_one_letter_code
_entity_poly.pdbx_strand_id
1 'polypeptide(L)'
;MAGCRVSACKLGCCTPTAERLPRGGWSEDGLTIDPRRAEHNRRLWAATSARIDRMHADYPKCKACGQPALALDAAGLCSKVTESHKTYRVRMGLPPVPAPAGRGGRR
;
A
#
# COMPACT_ATOMS: atom_id res chain seq x y z
N MET A 1 -11.85 4.63 15.18
CA MET A 1 -11.34 3.26 14.91
C MET A 1 -12.35 2.53 14.06
N ALA A 2 -11.98 1.95 12.91
CA ALA A 2 -12.91 1.13 12.14
C ALA A 2 -13.10 -0.19 12.89
N GLY A 3 -14.12 -0.25 13.74
CA GLY A 3 -14.37 -1.37 14.65
C GLY A 3 -14.74 -2.63 13.89
N CYS A 4 -14.02 -3.71 14.19
CA CYS A 4 -14.37 -5.06 13.78
C CYS A 4 -15.72 -5.40 14.46
N ARG A 5 -16.84 -5.35 13.72
CA ARG A 5 -18.16 -5.64 14.30
C ARG A 5 -18.25 -7.13 14.63
N VAL A 6 -18.44 -7.45 15.92
CA VAL A 6 -18.48 -8.82 16.44
C VAL A 6 -19.53 -9.69 15.74
N SER A 7 -20.71 -9.12 15.43
CA SER A 7 -21.80 -9.80 14.73
C SER A 7 -21.46 -10.20 13.28
N ALA A 8 -20.46 -9.59 12.66
CA ALA A 8 -20.06 -9.89 11.29
C ALA A 8 -18.92 -10.91 11.20
N CYS A 9 -18.39 -11.41 12.32
CA CYS A 9 -17.25 -12.32 12.29
C CYS A 9 -17.63 -13.79 12.54
N LYS A 10 -17.46 -14.59 11.48
CA LYS A 10 -17.78 -16.02 11.42
C LYS A 10 -17.02 -16.91 12.43
N LEU A 11 -15.96 -16.39 13.08
CA LEU A 11 -15.06 -17.16 13.96
C LEU A 11 -14.72 -16.45 15.29
N GLY A 12 -15.39 -15.35 15.65
CA GLY A 12 -14.98 -14.55 16.81
C GLY A 12 -13.65 -13.79 16.64
N CYS A 13 -13.16 -13.67 15.40
CA CYS A 13 -11.98 -12.88 15.00
C CYS A 13 -12.00 -11.40 15.41
N CYS A 14 -13.17 -10.84 15.71
CA CYS A 14 -13.30 -9.46 16.18
C CYS A 14 -13.30 -9.35 17.72
N THR A 15 -13.03 -10.44 18.44
CA THR A 15 -12.94 -10.44 19.89
C THR A 15 -11.48 -10.30 20.34
N PRO A 16 -11.21 -9.79 21.56
CA PRO A 16 -9.85 -9.69 22.11
C PRO A 16 -9.11 -11.03 22.16
N THR A 17 -9.82 -12.16 22.09
CA THR A 17 -9.21 -13.50 22.11
C THR A 17 -8.38 -13.78 20.86
N ALA A 18 -8.76 -13.26 19.70
CA ALA A 18 -7.99 -13.45 18.46
C ALA A 18 -6.69 -12.64 18.42
N GLU A 19 -6.65 -11.50 19.12
CA GLU A 19 -5.44 -10.66 19.26
C GLU A 19 -4.47 -11.21 20.31
N ARG A 20 -5.00 -11.94 21.30
CA ARG A 20 -4.24 -12.51 22.42
C ARG A 20 -3.87 -13.97 22.24
N LEU A 21 -4.00 -14.52 21.03
CA LEU A 21 -3.56 -15.89 20.75
C LEU A 21 -2.04 -16.03 20.99
N PRO A 22 -1.59 -17.15 21.59
CA PRO A 22 -0.16 -17.43 21.73
C PRO A 22 0.55 -17.33 20.38
N ARG A 23 1.80 -16.82 20.38
CA ARG A 23 2.60 -16.58 19.17
C ARG A 23 1.85 -15.76 18.09
N GLY A 24 0.91 -14.92 18.51
CA GLY A 24 0.09 -14.12 17.61
C GLY A 24 -0.79 -14.96 16.68
N GLY A 25 -1.13 -16.19 17.06
CA GLY A 25 -1.94 -17.13 16.30
C GLY A 25 -1.17 -18.06 15.36
N TRP A 26 0.17 -18.04 15.35
CA TRP A 26 0.98 -18.97 14.56
C TRP A 26 1.21 -20.30 15.27
N SER A 27 1.26 -21.39 14.49
CA SER A 27 1.73 -22.69 14.96
C SER A 27 3.21 -22.67 15.32
N GLU A 28 3.67 -23.71 16.01
CA GLU A 28 5.04 -23.81 16.49
C GLU A 28 6.09 -23.85 15.39
N ASP A 29 5.77 -24.58 14.33
CA ASP A 29 6.57 -24.67 13.11
C ASP A 29 6.46 -23.41 12.23
N GLY A 30 5.57 -22.47 12.56
CA GLY A 30 5.31 -21.25 11.79
C GLY A 30 4.66 -21.48 10.43
N LEU A 31 4.22 -22.71 10.12
CA LEU A 31 3.66 -23.05 8.80
C LEU A 31 2.17 -22.78 8.70
N THR A 32 1.47 -22.71 9.83
CA THR A 32 0.02 -22.54 9.87
C THR A 32 -0.38 -21.40 10.80
N ILE A 33 -1.52 -20.80 10.51
CA ILE A 33 -2.09 -19.69 11.29
C ILE A 33 -3.50 -20.07 11.73
N ASP A 34 -3.84 -19.78 12.98
CA ASP A 34 -5.18 -19.96 13.53
C ASP A 34 -6.21 -19.24 12.63
N PRO A 35 -7.28 -19.92 12.18
CA PRO A 35 -8.28 -19.33 11.29
C PRO A 35 -8.90 -18.03 11.81
N ARG A 36 -9.02 -17.88 13.14
CA ARG A 36 -9.53 -16.66 13.79
C ARG A 36 -8.58 -15.49 13.57
N ARG A 37 -7.26 -15.73 13.70
CA ARG A 37 -6.23 -14.72 13.45
C ARG A 37 -6.14 -14.37 11.97
N ALA A 38 -6.20 -15.37 11.09
CA ALA A 38 -6.19 -15.14 9.65
C ALA A 38 -7.35 -14.24 9.22
N GLU A 39 -8.57 -14.54 9.68
CA GLU A 39 -9.75 -13.71 9.39
C GLU A 39 -9.64 -12.31 9.99
N HIS A 40 -9.14 -12.18 11.21
CA HIS A 40 -8.88 -10.88 11.85
C HIS A 40 -7.92 -10.03 11.01
N ASN A 41 -6.78 -10.59 10.60
CA ASN A 41 -5.78 -9.91 9.79
C ASN A 41 -6.34 -9.49 8.43
N ARG A 42 -7.13 -10.35 7.76
CA ARG A 42 -7.78 -10.00 6.48
C ARG A 42 -8.66 -8.77 6.61
N ARG A 43 -9.42 -8.64 7.69
CA ARG A 43 -10.29 -7.49 7.93
C ARG A 43 -9.52 -6.23 8.29
N LEU A 44 -8.52 -6.34 9.16
CA LEU A 44 -7.63 -5.23 9.49
C LEU A 44 -6.91 -4.70 8.26
N TRP A 45 -6.43 -5.60 7.41
CA TRP A 45 -5.84 -5.26 6.13
C TRP A 45 -6.84 -4.52 5.26
N ALA A 46 -8.03 -5.07 5.01
CA ALA A 46 -9.06 -4.41 4.21
C ALA A 46 -9.42 -3.01 4.73
N ALA A 47 -9.60 -2.83 6.03
CA ALA A 47 -9.91 -1.54 6.64
C ALA A 47 -8.75 -0.53 6.52
N THR A 48 -7.51 -1.01 6.64
CA THR A 48 -6.29 -0.19 6.49
C THR A 48 -6.07 0.20 5.03
N SER A 49 -6.19 -0.75 4.10
CA SER A 49 -6.15 -0.52 2.66
C SER A 49 -7.20 0.52 2.25
N ALA A 50 -8.45 0.36 2.67
CA ALA A 50 -9.50 1.33 2.36
C ALA A 50 -9.20 2.75 2.92
N ARG A 51 -8.46 2.86 4.03
CA ARG A 51 -7.99 4.16 4.54
C ARG A 51 -6.89 4.73 3.66
N ILE A 52 -5.92 3.91 3.28
CA ILE A 52 -4.81 4.30 2.38
C ILE A 52 -5.36 4.73 1.02
N ASP A 53 -6.32 3.99 0.47
CA ASP A 53 -6.97 4.31 -0.80
C ASP A 53 -7.67 5.68 -0.73
N ARG A 54 -8.37 5.98 0.37
CA ARG A 54 -8.95 7.32 0.60
C ARG A 54 -7.88 8.40 0.70
N MET A 55 -6.77 8.14 1.38
CA MET A 55 -5.66 9.11 1.47
C MET A 55 -5.02 9.38 0.11
N HIS A 56 -5.00 8.39 -0.79
CA HIS A 56 -4.44 8.49 -2.13
C HIS A 56 -5.49 8.83 -3.21
N ALA A 57 -6.75 9.09 -2.82
CA ALA A 57 -7.85 9.32 -3.76
C ALA A 57 -7.55 10.52 -4.67
N ASP A 58 -7.13 11.63 -4.06
CA ASP A 58 -6.87 12.90 -4.75
C ASP A 58 -5.44 13.02 -5.28
N TYR A 59 -4.62 11.96 -5.16
CA TYR A 59 -3.24 12.03 -5.64
C TYR A 59 -3.22 12.10 -7.17
N PRO A 60 -2.40 13.00 -7.73
CA PRO A 60 -2.28 13.11 -9.18
C PRO A 60 -1.78 11.80 -9.77
N LYS A 61 -2.34 11.42 -10.93
CA LYS A 61 -2.00 10.18 -11.62
C LYS A 61 -0.91 10.43 -12.66
N CYS A 62 0.08 9.55 -12.69
CA CYS A 62 1.13 9.59 -13.70
C CYS A 62 0.54 9.37 -15.10
N LYS A 63 0.86 10.25 -16.06
CA LYS A 63 0.38 10.14 -17.44
C LYS A 63 0.88 8.90 -18.20
N ALA A 64 2.01 8.32 -17.80
CA ALA A 64 2.57 7.14 -18.45
C ALA A 64 2.06 5.81 -17.89
N CYS A 65 1.80 5.70 -16.58
CA CYS A 65 1.42 4.42 -15.94
C CYS A 65 0.14 4.46 -15.12
N GLY A 66 -0.55 5.60 -15.04
CA GLY A 66 -1.81 5.77 -14.31
C GLY A 66 -1.71 5.66 -12.78
N GLN A 67 -0.52 5.36 -12.25
CA GLN A 67 -0.34 5.18 -10.81
C GLN A 67 -0.43 6.52 -10.07
N PRO A 68 -1.07 6.56 -8.88
CA PRO A 68 -1.02 7.73 -8.00
C PRO A 68 0.41 8.02 -7.56
N ALA A 69 0.75 9.30 -7.48
CA ALA A 69 2.02 9.76 -6.95
C ALA A 69 1.83 10.99 -6.06
N LEU A 70 2.65 11.12 -5.01
CA LEU A 70 2.66 12.30 -4.15
C LEU A 70 3.01 13.59 -4.92
N ALA A 71 3.89 13.45 -5.91
CA ALA A 71 4.30 14.51 -6.79
C ALA A 71 4.53 13.94 -8.19
N LEU A 72 4.22 14.76 -9.19
CA LEU A 72 4.62 14.53 -10.57
C LEU A 72 5.69 15.56 -10.93
N ASP A 73 6.54 15.21 -11.88
CA ASP A 73 7.43 16.19 -12.49
C ASP A 73 6.65 17.17 -13.39
N ALA A 74 7.36 18.14 -13.98
CA ALA A 74 6.77 19.11 -14.91
C ALA A 74 6.10 18.46 -16.13
N ALA A 75 6.46 17.22 -16.47
CA ALA A 75 5.85 16.45 -17.55
C ALA A 75 4.60 15.66 -17.12
N GLY A 76 4.23 15.67 -15.84
CA GLY A 76 3.12 14.87 -15.32
C GLY A 76 3.47 13.39 -15.12
N LEU A 77 4.75 13.07 -14.90
CA LEU A 77 5.27 11.71 -14.71
C LEU A 77 5.70 11.49 -13.26
N CYS A 78 5.49 10.27 -12.75
CA CYS A 78 6.03 9.87 -11.46
C CYS A 78 7.55 9.60 -11.54
N SER A 79 8.16 9.31 -10.39
CA SER A 79 9.60 9.07 -10.26
C SER A 79 10.14 7.79 -10.91
N LYS A 80 9.26 6.99 -11.55
CA LYS A 80 9.68 5.75 -12.20
C LYS A 80 10.48 6.05 -13.47
N VAL A 81 11.49 5.22 -13.70
CA VAL A 81 12.41 5.29 -14.85
C VAL A 81 12.26 4.09 -15.79
N THR A 82 11.09 3.45 -15.80
CA THR A 82 10.81 2.30 -16.69
C THR A 82 10.84 2.72 -18.15
N GLU A 83 11.03 1.76 -19.06
CA GLU A 83 11.05 2.03 -20.51
C GLU A 83 9.80 2.80 -20.97
N SER A 84 8.61 2.47 -20.47
CA SER A 84 7.39 3.24 -20.77
C SER A 84 7.48 4.73 -20.42
N HIS A 85 8.15 5.10 -19.32
CA HIS A 85 8.35 6.50 -18.94
C HIS A 85 9.39 7.19 -19.83
N LYS A 86 10.41 6.45 -20.27
CA LYS A 86 11.41 6.96 -21.22
C LYS A 86 10.78 7.19 -22.59
N THR A 87 10.05 6.21 -23.13
CA THR A 87 9.34 6.31 -24.40
C THR A 87 8.31 7.45 -24.38
N TYR A 88 7.57 7.63 -23.27
CA TYR A 88 6.65 8.75 -23.13
C TYR A 88 7.39 10.10 -23.23
N ARG A 89 8.53 10.24 -22.55
CA ARG A 89 9.34 11.47 -22.62
C ARG A 89 9.84 11.75 -24.04
N VAL A 90 10.36 10.73 -24.72
CA VAL A 90 10.81 10.84 -26.12
C VAL A 90 9.65 11.27 -27.02
N ARG A 91 8.47 10.64 -26.91
CA ARG A 91 7.28 11.00 -27.71
C ARG A 91 6.85 12.45 -27.51
N MET A 92 7.01 12.98 -26.29
CA MET A 92 6.61 14.34 -25.94
C MET A 92 7.74 15.37 -26.14
N GLY A 93 8.91 14.97 -26.68
CA GLY A 93 10.06 15.86 -26.85
C GLY A 93 10.66 16.37 -25.54
N LEU A 94 10.48 15.62 -24.45
CA LEU A 94 10.93 16.00 -23.11
C LEU A 94 12.36 15.52 -22.85
N PRO A 95 13.13 16.24 -22.01
CA PRO A 95 14.46 15.80 -21.62
C PRO A 95 14.40 14.46 -20.87
N PRO A 96 15.50 13.68 -20.89
CA PRO A 96 15.58 12.44 -20.11
C PRO A 96 15.36 12.73 -18.62
N VAL A 97 14.99 11.69 -17.87
CA VAL A 97 14.69 11.83 -16.44
C VAL A 97 15.87 12.53 -15.75
N PRO A 98 15.66 13.64 -15.02
CA PRO A 98 16.74 14.25 -14.26
C PRO A 98 17.33 13.20 -13.34
N ALA A 99 18.66 13.13 -13.27
CA ALA A 99 19.35 12.25 -12.34
C ALA A 99 18.76 12.48 -10.94
N PRO A 100 18.47 11.42 -10.15
CA PRO A 100 17.94 11.61 -8.83
C PRO A 100 18.87 12.57 -8.10
N ALA A 101 18.35 13.72 -7.69
CA ALA A 101 19.08 14.61 -6.81
C ALA A 101 19.52 13.74 -5.63
N GLY A 102 20.83 13.51 -5.51
CA GLY A 102 21.39 12.66 -4.46
C GLY A 102 20.74 13.09 -3.16
N ARG A 103 20.23 12.14 -2.38
CA ARG A 103 19.56 12.43 -1.10
C ARG A 103 20.51 13.34 -0.32
N GLY A 104 20.19 14.62 -0.25
CA GLY A 104 20.87 15.55 0.62
C GLY A 104 20.70 14.98 2.02
N GLY A 105 21.77 14.40 2.55
CA GLY A 105 21.80 13.92 3.92
C GLY A 105 21.37 15.08 4.80
N ARG A 106 20.31 14.87 5.59
CA ARG A 106 20.03 15.77 6.71
C ARG A 106 21.24 15.67 7.62
N ARG A 107 22.02 16.74 7.70
CA ARG A 107 22.96 16.98 8.79
C ARG A 107 22.18 17.39 10.02
#